data_AF-Q38UV1-F1
#
_entry.id   AF-Q38UV1-F1
#
_cell.length_a   1.000
_cell.length_b   1.000
_cell.length_c   1.000
_cell.angle_alpha   90.00
_cell.angle_beta   90.00
_cell.angle_gamma   90.00
#
_symmetry.space_group_name_H-M   'P 1'
#
loop_
_entity.id
_entity.type
_entity.pdbx_description
1 polymer ?
#
loop_
_entity_poly.entity_id
_entity_poly.type
_entity_poly.pdbx_seq_one_letter_code
_entity_poly.pdbx_strand_id
1 'polypeptide(L)'
;MKFTKLTSSVLAGATLLSILAPTATFAATNETGSQDAASNDNGGTKLPQTDKTVAGISFGDNSDNGNTGYLRLQMVPHTLDFGNHKILDDSKLDFTADGKNTSLPTNNLKASYEGGKTNETAVLNTNDPELKKGHVDGTAWATVVDKQVTRKDSHSNANTTNPNNATDPTSDFYEGTTSVAGKWKLSVKSVDPLTAMDNADPSKPTTETITGAKLSFDNTQYGQTQQVAELTKDTQDATYTTDLAAVTPAPKVAKVSSITNNFSTPLAAGGTDVTVAEAKDGEGQGANVFGWTPENIKLTMPAGAEVTNAIYKANLTWTLSSTVA
;
A
#
# COMPACT_ATOMS: atom_id res chain seq x y z
N MET A 1 34.88 -28.13 72.79
CA MET A 1 33.82 -27.15 72.44
C MET A 1 34.42 -26.33 71.28
N LYS A 2 34.14 -26.50 69.98
CA LYS A 2 32.89 -26.56 69.20
C LYS A 2 31.86 -25.53 69.65
N PHE A 3 31.76 -24.40 68.94
CA PHE A 3 30.52 -23.80 68.41
C PHE A 3 30.81 -22.70 67.36
N THR A 4 29.79 -22.48 66.54
CA THR A 4 29.68 -21.99 65.15
C THR A 4 29.57 -20.46 64.97
N LYS A 5 29.70 -20.00 63.69
CA LYS A 5 29.07 -18.81 63.01
C LYS A 5 30.03 -17.63 62.69
N LEU A 6 29.93 -16.89 61.58
CA LEU A 6 28.96 -16.80 60.49
C LEU A 6 29.63 -16.19 59.23
N THR A 7 29.07 -16.53 58.08
CA THR A 7 29.25 -16.03 56.72
C THR A 7 28.96 -14.54 56.51
N SER A 8 29.79 -13.84 55.73
CA SER A 8 29.40 -12.73 54.85
C SER A 8 30.52 -12.36 53.86
N SER A 9 30.47 -12.97 52.67
CA SER A 9 31.24 -12.57 51.49
C SER A 9 30.39 -11.63 50.63
N VAL A 10 30.81 -10.38 50.50
CA VAL A 10 30.27 -9.44 49.50
C VAL A 10 31.41 -8.68 48.84
N LEU A 11 31.29 -8.56 47.51
CA LEU A 11 31.92 -7.62 46.59
C LEU A 11 33.36 -7.89 46.13
N ALA A 12 33.47 -8.35 44.87
CA ALA A 12 33.87 -7.53 43.72
C ALA A 12 34.72 -8.37 42.76
N GLY A 13 34.30 -8.49 41.49
CA GLY A 13 35.17 -9.08 40.47
C GLY A 13 34.49 -9.57 39.19
N ALA A 14 34.03 -8.63 38.38
CA ALA A 14 33.96 -8.68 36.92
C ALA A 14 33.39 -9.94 36.22
N THR A 15 32.08 -9.91 35.93
CA THR A 15 31.48 -10.56 34.77
C THR A 15 31.99 -9.92 33.47
N LEU A 16 32.83 -10.63 32.72
CA LEU A 16 33.05 -10.39 31.29
C LEU A 16 32.08 -11.30 30.52
N LEU A 17 30.83 -10.87 30.39
CA LEU A 17 29.95 -11.35 29.32
C LEU A 17 30.17 -10.43 28.12
N SER A 18 30.86 -10.95 27.12
CA SER A 18 30.85 -10.43 25.76
C SER A 18 29.43 -10.54 25.20
N ILE A 19 28.60 -9.55 25.48
CA ILE A 19 27.33 -9.34 24.81
C ILE A 19 27.69 -8.74 23.45
N LEU A 20 27.52 -9.53 22.38
CA LEU A 20 27.26 -8.96 21.07
C LEU A 20 26.12 -7.96 21.26
N ALA A 21 26.40 -6.67 21.15
CA ALA A 21 25.35 -5.68 21.06
C ALA A 21 24.41 -6.13 19.93
N PRO A 22 23.12 -6.38 20.19
CA PRO A 22 22.18 -6.41 19.09
C PRO A 22 22.33 -5.04 18.43
N THR A 23 22.66 -5.00 17.14
CA THR A 23 22.39 -3.83 16.32
C THR A 23 20.88 -3.62 16.43
N ALA A 24 20.47 -2.77 17.36
CA ALA A 24 19.09 -2.41 17.55
C ALA A 24 18.65 -1.71 16.26
N THR A 25 17.90 -2.44 15.44
CA THR A 25 17.16 -1.88 14.32
C THR A 25 15.97 -1.15 14.92
N PHE A 26 16.15 0.14 15.23
CA PHE A 26 15.06 1.02 15.62
C PHE A 26 14.27 1.34 14.36
N ALA A 27 13.00 0.98 14.37
CA ALA A 27 12.18 1.04 13.18
C ALA A 27 11.34 2.32 13.15
N ALA A 28 10.95 2.69 11.93
CA ALA A 28 9.99 3.72 11.54
C ALA A 28 8.67 3.79 12.33
N THR A 29 7.83 4.80 12.00
CA THR A 29 6.47 5.07 12.50
C THR A 29 5.88 3.99 13.43
N ASN A 30 5.81 4.24 14.73
CA ASN A 30 5.36 3.29 15.74
C ASN A 30 3.82 3.07 15.68
N GLU A 31 3.37 1.82 15.80
CA GLU A 31 1.96 1.36 15.74
C GLU A 31 1.14 1.93 16.89
N THR A 32 1.76 2.13 18.06
CA THR A 32 1.17 2.82 19.23
C THR A 32 1.19 4.33 19.05
N GLY A 33 2.26 4.90 18.50
CA GLY A 33 2.39 6.33 18.18
C GLY A 33 1.46 6.81 17.07
N SER A 34 1.00 5.92 16.20
CA SER A 34 0.08 6.25 15.11
C SER A 34 -1.41 6.15 15.49
N GLN A 35 -1.78 5.86 16.74
CA GLN A 35 -3.18 5.57 17.11
C GLN A 35 -4.03 6.80 17.48
N ASP A 36 -3.44 7.89 17.95
CA ASP A 36 -4.17 9.11 18.32
C ASP A 36 -3.50 10.42 17.81
N ALA A 37 -4.26 11.52 17.81
CA ALA A 37 -3.79 12.81 17.30
C ALA A 37 -2.71 13.48 18.17
N ALA A 38 -2.47 12.98 19.39
CA ALA A 38 -1.49 13.52 20.32
C ALA A 38 -0.12 12.80 20.24
N SER A 39 -0.06 11.64 19.60
CA SER A 39 1.15 10.81 19.44
C SER A 39 1.58 10.61 17.97
N ASN A 40 0.75 11.05 17.01
CA ASN A 40 0.88 10.80 15.56
C ASN A 40 2.25 11.20 14.97
N ASP A 41 3.10 10.21 14.86
CA ASP A 41 4.44 10.32 14.29
C ASP A 41 4.50 10.25 12.75
N ASN A 42 3.36 10.09 12.08
CA ASN A 42 3.29 10.14 10.62
C ASN A 42 3.22 11.57 10.06
N GLY A 43 3.02 12.58 10.91
CA GLY A 43 2.95 14.00 10.49
C GLY A 43 1.83 14.30 9.48
N GLY A 44 0.72 13.54 9.52
CA GLY A 44 -0.39 13.58 8.56
C GLY A 44 -1.53 12.63 8.93
N THR A 45 -2.17 11.95 7.97
CA THR A 45 -3.22 10.97 8.24
C THR A 45 -2.64 9.75 8.97
N LYS A 46 -3.28 9.33 10.06
CA LYS A 46 -2.85 8.19 10.88
C LYS A 46 -2.84 6.87 10.12
N LEU A 47 -1.97 5.95 10.52
CA LEU A 47 -1.95 4.57 10.03
C LEU A 47 -2.78 3.65 10.96
N PRO A 48 -3.40 2.57 10.45
CA PRO A 48 -3.45 2.17 9.05
C PRO A 48 -4.31 3.11 8.22
N GLN A 49 -3.89 3.35 6.98
CA GLN A 49 -4.67 4.07 5.98
C GLN A 49 -5.41 3.07 5.11
N THR A 50 -6.70 3.30 4.92
CA THR A 50 -7.56 2.49 4.05
C THR A 50 -8.06 3.31 2.89
N ASP A 51 -8.08 2.71 1.71
CA ASP A 51 -8.68 3.31 0.54
C ASP A 51 -9.51 2.28 -0.24
N LYS A 52 -10.49 2.75 -1.01
CA LYS A 52 -11.51 1.92 -1.66
C LYS A 52 -11.32 1.90 -3.17
N THR A 53 -11.30 0.71 -3.73
CA THR A 53 -11.51 0.48 -5.17
C THR A 53 -13.00 0.29 -5.41
N VAL A 54 -13.60 1.12 -6.27
CA VAL A 54 -14.97 1.00 -6.79
C VAL A 54 -14.90 0.93 -8.32
N ALA A 55 -15.33 -0.16 -8.94
CA ALA A 55 -15.41 -0.19 -10.41
C ALA A 55 -16.27 0.99 -10.99
N GLY A 56 -15.64 1.90 -11.77
CA GLY A 56 -16.13 3.06 -12.57
C GLY A 56 -15.09 4.14 -13.06
N ILE A 57 -15.28 4.78 -14.22
CA ILE A 57 -14.34 5.66 -14.96
C ILE A 57 -13.54 6.79 -14.23
N SER A 58 -12.25 6.96 -14.61
CA SER A 58 -11.52 8.26 -14.57
C SER A 58 -10.31 8.28 -15.55
N PHE A 59 -9.85 9.47 -15.98
CA PHE A 59 -8.71 9.63 -16.91
C PHE A 59 -7.53 10.33 -16.23
N GLY A 60 -6.40 9.64 -16.08
CA GLY A 60 -5.20 10.21 -15.46
C GLY A 60 -5.44 10.67 -14.02
N ASP A 61 -6.39 10.02 -13.34
CA ASP A 61 -6.75 10.36 -11.98
C ASP A 61 -5.63 9.99 -11.03
N ASN A 62 -5.01 11.05 -10.54
CA ASN A 62 -4.05 11.06 -9.48
C ASN A 62 -4.67 11.72 -8.24
N SER A 63 -6.00 11.88 -8.21
CA SER A 63 -6.66 12.45 -7.03
C SER A 63 -6.22 11.64 -5.83
N ASP A 64 -5.62 12.37 -4.88
CA ASP A 64 -5.27 11.77 -3.62
C ASP A 64 -6.54 11.20 -3.00
N ASN A 65 -6.39 10.09 -2.30
CA ASN A 65 -7.46 9.55 -1.45
C ASN A 65 -7.65 10.35 -0.15
N GLY A 66 -7.15 11.60 -0.11
CA GLY A 66 -7.10 12.46 1.08
C GLY A 66 -6.02 12.07 2.09
N ASN A 67 -5.24 10.99 1.88
CA ASN A 67 -4.21 10.62 2.83
C ASN A 67 -3.02 11.58 2.77
N THR A 68 -2.54 11.98 3.95
CA THR A 68 -1.38 12.84 4.12
C THR A 68 -0.32 12.17 4.99
N GLY A 69 0.90 12.69 4.98
CA GLY A 69 1.98 12.26 5.89
C GLY A 69 3.23 11.75 5.20
N TYR A 70 4.21 11.37 6.01
CA TYR A 70 5.52 10.89 5.54
C TYR A 70 5.42 9.50 4.92
N LEU A 71 4.66 8.58 5.53
CA LEU A 71 4.33 7.28 4.96
C LEU A 71 2.84 7.25 4.64
N ARG A 72 2.47 7.06 3.37
CA ARG A 72 1.06 7.05 2.97
C ARG A 72 0.74 6.20 1.77
N LEU A 73 -0.48 5.66 1.76
CA LEU A 73 -1.11 5.04 0.60
C LEU A 73 -1.66 6.18 -0.26
N GLN A 74 -1.00 6.49 -1.36
CA GLN A 74 -1.36 7.66 -2.18
C GLN A 74 -2.42 7.33 -3.23
N MET A 75 -2.34 6.15 -3.84
CA MET A 75 -3.22 5.73 -4.93
C MET A 75 -3.43 4.22 -4.86
N VAL A 76 -4.61 3.77 -5.26
CA VAL A 76 -4.93 2.37 -5.56
C VAL A 76 -5.78 2.35 -6.83
N PRO A 77 -5.93 1.22 -7.54
CA PRO A 77 -6.80 1.18 -8.70
C PRO A 77 -8.20 1.62 -8.26
N HIS A 78 -8.71 2.75 -8.73
CA HIS A 78 -10.07 3.17 -8.42
C HIS A 78 -11.03 2.17 -9.06
N THR A 79 -10.73 1.72 -10.28
CA THR A 79 -11.63 0.92 -11.10
C THR A 79 -10.96 -0.22 -11.82
N LEU A 80 -11.61 -1.38 -11.77
CA LEU A 80 -11.31 -2.55 -12.58
C LEU A 80 -12.56 -2.89 -13.38
N ASP A 81 -12.49 -2.67 -14.69
CA ASP A 81 -13.60 -2.83 -15.62
C ASP A 81 -13.43 -4.11 -16.44
N PHE A 82 -14.29 -5.08 -16.15
CA PHE A 82 -14.28 -6.38 -16.82
C PHE A 82 -15.15 -6.42 -18.07
N GLY A 83 -15.74 -5.31 -18.50
CA GLY A 83 -16.50 -5.17 -19.75
C GLY A 83 -17.95 -5.66 -19.67
N ASN A 84 -18.66 -5.55 -20.79
CA ASN A 84 -20.04 -6.01 -20.94
C ASN A 84 -20.08 -7.23 -21.87
N HIS A 85 -20.71 -8.31 -21.39
CA HIS A 85 -20.69 -9.61 -22.05
C HIS A 85 -22.10 -10.12 -22.35
N LYS A 86 -22.21 -10.96 -23.38
CA LYS A 86 -23.49 -11.49 -23.84
C LYS A 86 -24.04 -12.58 -22.91
N ILE A 87 -23.17 -13.47 -22.45
CA ILE A 87 -23.50 -14.65 -21.64
C ILE A 87 -22.41 -14.94 -20.62
N LEU A 88 -22.74 -15.73 -19.60
CA LEU A 88 -21.77 -16.48 -18.83
C LEU A 88 -21.68 -17.91 -19.38
N ASP A 89 -20.53 -18.27 -19.94
CA ASP A 89 -20.26 -19.61 -20.47
C ASP A 89 -19.37 -20.38 -19.49
N ASP A 90 -19.86 -21.51 -19.00
CA ASP A 90 -19.19 -22.35 -17.99
C ASP A 90 -17.81 -22.88 -18.41
N SER A 91 -17.50 -22.86 -19.71
CA SER A 91 -16.18 -23.25 -20.23
C SER A 91 -15.20 -22.08 -20.38
N LYS A 92 -15.65 -20.84 -20.12
CA LYS A 92 -14.97 -19.57 -20.44
C LYS A 92 -15.21 -18.51 -19.36
N LEU A 93 -14.79 -18.83 -18.14
CA LEU A 93 -15.16 -18.09 -16.92
C LEU A 93 -14.22 -16.93 -16.55
N ASP A 94 -13.16 -16.70 -17.32
CA ASP A 94 -12.16 -15.65 -17.05
C ASP A 94 -12.44 -14.39 -17.87
N PHE A 95 -12.46 -13.25 -17.17
CA PHE A 95 -12.66 -11.92 -17.72
C PHE A 95 -11.52 -11.01 -17.25
N THR A 96 -10.90 -10.28 -18.16
CA THR A 96 -9.76 -9.40 -17.88
C THR A 96 -10.18 -7.95 -17.71
N ALA A 97 -9.44 -7.17 -16.92
CA ALA A 97 -9.74 -5.77 -16.63
C ALA A 97 -9.53 -4.83 -17.83
N ASP A 98 -9.19 -5.33 -19.01
CA ASP A 98 -9.28 -4.60 -20.29
C ASP A 98 -10.63 -4.80 -21.01
N GLY A 99 -11.60 -5.41 -20.33
CA GLY A 99 -12.97 -5.55 -20.80
C GLY A 99 -13.25 -6.79 -21.64
N LYS A 100 -12.43 -7.84 -21.54
CA LYS A 100 -12.50 -9.00 -22.45
C LYS A 100 -12.75 -10.32 -21.73
N ASN A 101 -13.59 -11.16 -22.33
CA ASN A 101 -13.50 -12.60 -22.21
C ASN A 101 -12.53 -13.10 -23.28
N THR A 102 -11.25 -13.21 -22.92
CA THR A 102 -10.17 -13.55 -23.87
C THR A 102 -10.36 -14.92 -24.50
N SER A 103 -11.00 -15.84 -23.78
CA SER A 103 -11.22 -17.21 -24.22
C SER A 103 -12.47 -17.39 -25.12
N LEU A 104 -13.38 -16.40 -25.14
CA LEU A 104 -14.56 -16.34 -26.01
C LEU A 104 -14.79 -14.91 -26.54
N PRO A 105 -14.02 -14.44 -27.54
CA PRO A 105 -14.09 -13.06 -28.02
C PRO A 105 -15.46 -12.63 -28.56
N THR A 106 -16.26 -13.58 -29.06
CA THR A 106 -17.65 -13.33 -29.51
C THR A 106 -18.61 -12.99 -28.38
N ASN A 107 -18.19 -13.17 -27.13
CA ASN A 107 -18.96 -12.79 -25.94
C ASN A 107 -18.87 -11.30 -25.62
N ASN A 108 -17.82 -10.61 -26.10
CA ASN A 108 -17.54 -9.21 -25.77
C ASN A 108 -18.51 -8.28 -26.55
N LEU A 109 -19.43 -7.62 -25.84
CA LEU A 109 -20.38 -6.67 -26.45
C LEU A 109 -19.86 -5.24 -26.42
N LYS A 110 -19.32 -4.81 -25.27
CA LYS A 110 -18.79 -3.47 -25.02
C LYS A 110 -17.55 -3.58 -24.13
N ALA A 111 -16.63 -2.63 -24.31
CA ALA A 111 -15.39 -2.60 -23.54
C ALA A 111 -15.60 -2.17 -22.07
N SER A 112 -16.67 -1.42 -21.79
CA SER A 112 -17.06 -1.03 -20.43
C SER A 112 -18.31 -1.76 -19.94
N TYR A 113 -18.31 -2.13 -18.66
CA TYR A 113 -19.45 -2.74 -17.98
C TYR A 113 -20.70 -1.83 -17.99
N GLU A 114 -20.53 -0.51 -18.09
CA GLU A 114 -21.62 0.48 -18.21
C GLU A 114 -22.19 0.58 -19.64
N GLY A 115 -21.65 -0.21 -20.58
CA GLY A 115 -22.08 -0.25 -21.98
C GLY A 115 -21.34 0.74 -22.90
N GLY A 116 -20.32 1.42 -22.38
CA GLY A 116 -19.46 2.34 -23.13
C GLY A 116 -18.52 1.64 -24.14
N LYS A 117 -18.04 2.40 -25.13
CA LYS A 117 -17.09 1.88 -26.14
C LYS A 117 -15.65 1.76 -25.65
N THR A 118 -15.34 2.34 -24.51
CA THR A 118 -13.99 2.41 -23.94
C THR A 118 -13.99 1.72 -22.59
N ASN A 119 -12.94 0.97 -22.28
CA ASN A 119 -12.75 0.37 -20.97
C ASN A 119 -12.36 1.45 -19.94
N GLU A 120 -12.82 1.27 -18.70
CA GLU A 120 -12.72 2.25 -17.61
C GLU A 120 -11.63 1.95 -16.59
N THR A 121 -10.87 0.86 -16.76
CA THR A 121 -9.71 0.57 -15.91
C THR A 121 -8.65 1.65 -16.10
N ALA A 122 -8.44 2.45 -15.06
CA ALA A 122 -7.44 3.50 -15.07
C ALA A 122 -6.02 2.91 -15.13
N VAL A 123 -5.17 3.51 -15.96
CA VAL A 123 -3.76 3.10 -16.11
C VAL A 123 -2.81 4.27 -15.90
N LEU A 124 -1.63 3.97 -15.35
CA LEU A 124 -0.61 4.96 -15.04
C LEU A 124 -0.02 5.50 -16.33
N ASN A 125 -0.21 6.78 -16.59
CA ASN A 125 0.52 7.48 -17.63
C ASN A 125 1.67 8.27 -17.00
N THR A 126 2.90 7.84 -17.22
CA THR A 126 4.09 8.49 -16.68
C THR A 126 5.18 8.64 -17.73
N ASN A 127 5.97 9.70 -17.59
CA ASN A 127 7.21 9.90 -18.35
C ASN A 127 8.46 9.73 -17.49
N ASP A 128 8.31 9.38 -16.21
CA ASP A 128 9.42 9.13 -15.30
C ASP A 128 10.25 7.92 -15.80
N PRO A 129 11.56 8.09 -16.05
CA PRO A 129 12.41 7.02 -16.57
C PRO A 129 12.55 5.82 -15.62
N GLU A 130 12.55 6.02 -14.31
CA GLU A 130 12.67 4.93 -13.33
C GLU A 130 11.39 4.12 -13.25
N LEU A 131 10.22 4.76 -13.39
CA LEU A 131 8.94 4.07 -13.48
C LEU A 131 8.80 3.28 -14.79
N LYS A 132 9.23 3.85 -15.93
CA LYS A 132 9.26 3.12 -17.21
C LYS A 132 10.20 1.92 -17.19
N LYS A 133 11.35 2.03 -16.53
CA LYS A 133 12.26 0.88 -16.30
C LYS A 133 11.63 -0.20 -15.44
N GLY A 134 10.75 0.19 -14.51
CA GLY A 134 9.94 -0.72 -13.70
C GLY A 134 8.73 -1.31 -14.42
N HIS A 135 8.48 -0.92 -15.68
CA HIS A 135 7.35 -1.36 -16.50
C HIS A 135 5.98 -1.12 -15.85
N VAL A 136 5.86 -0.06 -15.04
CA VAL A 136 4.58 0.32 -14.41
C VAL A 136 3.77 1.30 -15.25
N ASP A 137 4.33 1.83 -16.35
CA ASP A 137 3.58 2.62 -17.31
C ASP A 137 2.54 1.78 -18.06
N GLY A 138 1.33 2.31 -18.22
CA GLY A 138 0.20 1.59 -18.84
C GLY A 138 -0.41 0.50 -17.96
N THR A 139 -0.07 0.45 -16.67
CA THR A 139 -0.63 -0.52 -15.72
C THR A 139 -1.68 0.11 -14.81
N ALA A 140 -2.67 -0.66 -14.36
CA ALA A 140 -3.44 -0.27 -13.17
C ALA A 140 -2.53 -0.40 -11.96
N TRP A 141 -2.53 0.57 -11.03
CA TRP A 141 -1.45 0.69 -10.06
C TRP A 141 -1.89 1.07 -8.65
N ALA A 142 -1.06 0.73 -7.69
CA ALA A 142 -1.08 1.27 -6.33
C ALA A 142 0.24 2.00 -6.04
N THR A 143 0.17 3.11 -5.30
CA THR A 143 1.34 3.91 -4.92
C THR A 143 1.45 4.02 -3.40
N VAL A 144 2.61 3.63 -2.86
CA VAL A 144 3.01 3.92 -1.48
C VAL A 144 4.11 4.99 -1.51
N VAL A 145 3.86 6.11 -0.85
CA VAL A 145 4.84 7.19 -0.68
C VAL A 145 5.47 7.07 0.69
N ASP A 146 6.80 6.97 0.73
CA ASP A 146 7.61 6.96 1.95
C ASP A 146 8.67 8.07 1.87
N LYS A 147 8.41 9.16 2.58
CA LYS A 147 9.28 10.31 2.74
C LYS A 147 9.94 10.32 4.12
N GLN A 148 9.90 9.24 4.89
CA GLN A 148 10.29 9.27 6.31
C GLN A 148 11.74 9.69 6.54
N VAL A 149 12.61 9.50 5.55
CA VAL A 149 14.00 10.00 5.55
C VAL A 149 14.12 11.52 5.69
N THR A 150 13.08 12.29 5.35
CA THR A 150 13.07 13.75 5.47
C THR A 150 12.43 14.23 6.78
N ARG A 151 12.08 13.32 7.70
CA ARG A 151 11.63 13.69 9.04
C ARG A 151 12.74 14.44 9.77
N LYS A 152 12.36 15.48 10.50
CA LYS A 152 13.24 16.20 11.44
C LYS A 152 13.02 15.63 12.84
N ASP A 153 14.03 14.91 13.35
CA ASP A 153 14.03 14.32 14.70
C ASP A 153 13.92 15.41 15.79
N SER A 154 12.94 15.29 16.70
CA SER A 154 12.72 16.20 17.84
C SER A 154 13.63 15.93 19.05
N HIS A 155 14.36 14.82 19.13
CA HIS A 155 14.99 14.39 20.39
C HIS A 155 16.52 14.42 20.40
N SER A 156 17.15 15.34 19.68
CA SER A 156 18.56 15.67 19.97
C SER A 156 18.77 16.42 21.30
N ASN A 157 17.70 16.84 21.98
CA ASN A 157 17.77 17.55 23.27
C ASN A 157 17.45 16.66 24.48
N ALA A 158 18.27 15.63 24.71
CA ALA A 158 18.52 15.09 26.06
C ALA A 158 19.87 14.35 26.22
N ASN A 159 20.88 14.59 25.36
CA ASN A 159 22.26 14.24 25.73
C ASN A 159 23.17 15.47 25.59
N THR A 160 23.57 15.99 26.75
CA THR A 160 24.19 17.29 27.01
C THR A 160 25.65 17.42 26.56
N THR A 161 26.06 16.78 25.45
CA THR A 161 27.46 16.82 24.97
C THR A 161 27.68 17.57 23.66
N ASN A 162 26.64 18.08 22.99
CA ASN A 162 26.81 18.86 21.76
C ASN A 162 26.18 20.27 21.87
N PRO A 163 26.98 21.32 22.15
CA PRO A 163 26.48 22.67 22.47
C PRO A 163 26.01 23.49 21.26
N ASN A 164 25.94 22.92 20.05
CA ASN A 164 25.70 23.69 18.82
C ASN A 164 24.32 23.54 18.19
N ASN A 165 23.31 22.95 18.86
CA ASN A 165 21.97 22.81 18.29
C ASN A 165 20.90 23.58 19.08
N ALA A 166 20.89 24.91 18.94
CA ALA A 166 20.00 25.81 19.68
C ALA A 166 18.87 26.43 18.84
N THR A 167 18.63 25.98 17.59
CA THR A 167 17.68 26.65 16.67
C THR A 167 16.78 25.73 15.86
N ASP A 168 16.60 24.46 16.24
CA ASP A 168 15.66 23.58 15.53
C ASP A 168 14.23 23.73 16.11
N PRO A 169 13.19 23.96 15.28
CA PRO A 169 11.79 23.99 15.74
C PRO A 169 11.43 22.74 16.56
N THR A 170 10.57 22.94 17.56
CA THR A 170 9.86 21.87 18.27
C THR A 170 9.21 20.93 17.25
N SER A 171 9.68 19.69 17.14
CA SER A 171 9.08 18.71 16.24
C SER A 171 8.09 17.83 17.02
N ASP A 172 6.95 17.54 16.40
CA ASP A 172 5.79 16.86 17.00
C ASP A 172 5.90 15.31 16.93
N PHE A 173 7.08 14.73 16.65
CA PHE A 173 7.23 13.28 16.47
C PHE A 173 7.54 12.54 17.79
N TYR A 174 6.98 11.33 17.93
CA TYR A 174 7.13 10.46 19.09
C TYR A 174 8.59 9.96 19.29
N GLU A 175 8.97 9.70 20.54
CA GLU A 175 10.27 9.15 20.91
C GLU A 175 10.52 7.79 20.24
N GLY A 176 11.67 7.63 19.56
CA GLY A 176 12.01 6.40 18.82
C GLY A 176 11.73 6.43 17.32
N THR A 177 11.23 7.54 16.79
CA THR A 177 11.03 7.73 15.35
C THR A 177 12.34 8.03 14.63
N THR A 178 12.65 7.28 13.57
CA THR A 178 13.90 7.44 12.82
C THR A 178 13.69 8.15 11.48
N SER A 179 14.68 8.94 11.04
CA SER A 179 14.76 9.48 9.67
C SER A 179 15.31 8.45 8.67
N VAL A 180 14.69 7.27 8.65
CA VAL A 180 14.99 6.15 7.73
C VAL A 180 13.67 5.74 7.07
N ALA A 181 13.72 5.32 5.80
CA ALA A 181 12.56 4.76 5.11
C ALA A 181 12.03 3.55 5.90
N GLY A 182 10.71 3.50 6.07
CA GLY A 182 10.10 2.70 7.13
C GLY A 182 9.70 1.28 6.76
N LYS A 183 9.45 0.49 7.80
CA LYS A 183 8.88 -0.86 7.66
C LYS A 183 7.38 -0.77 7.48
N TRP A 184 6.90 -1.08 6.28
CA TRP A 184 5.47 -1.03 5.99
C TRP A 184 5.01 -2.24 5.19
N LYS A 185 3.71 -2.51 5.27
CA LYS A 185 3.03 -3.56 4.52
C LYS A 185 1.84 -2.99 3.78
N LEU A 186 1.81 -3.24 2.46
CA LEU A 186 0.66 -3.02 1.59
C LEU A 186 -0.11 -4.33 1.45
N SER A 187 -1.41 -4.28 1.71
CA SER A 187 -2.31 -5.42 1.60
C SER A 187 -3.65 -5.03 0.97
N VAL A 188 -4.37 -6.02 0.46
CA VAL A 188 -5.70 -5.86 -0.12
C VAL A 188 -6.61 -7.00 0.30
N LYS A 189 -7.89 -6.69 0.51
CA LYS A 189 -8.95 -7.69 0.73
C LYS A 189 -10.24 -7.32 0.03
N SER A 190 -11.06 -8.33 -0.23
CA SER A 190 -12.46 -8.15 -0.60
C SER A 190 -13.30 -7.69 0.59
N VAL A 191 -14.21 -6.74 0.34
CA VAL A 191 -15.15 -6.22 1.33
C VAL A 191 -16.48 -6.95 1.26
N ASP A 192 -16.94 -7.27 0.05
CA ASP A 192 -18.24 -7.83 -0.26
C ASP A 192 -18.17 -8.82 -1.44
N PRO A 193 -19.18 -9.70 -1.57
CA PRO A 193 -19.30 -10.56 -2.74
C PRO A 193 -19.63 -9.76 -4.00
N LEU A 194 -19.39 -10.37 -5.16
CA LEU A 194 -19.83 -9.83 -6.44
C LEU A 194 -21.36 -9.76 -6.47
N THR A 195 -21.92 -8.56 -6.47
CA THR A 195 -23.35 -8.29 -6.21
C THR A 195 -23.96 -7.55 -7.39
N ALA A 196 -25.15 -7.97 -7.83
CA ALA A 196 -25.88 -7.27 -8.88
C ALA A 196 -26.39 -5.90 -8.37
N MET A 197 -26.27 -4.87 -9.20
CA MET A 197 -26.75 -3.52 -8.92
C MET A 197 -28.16 -3.33 -9.49
N ASP A 198 -28.95 -2.46 -8.86
CA ASP A 198 -30.30 -2.15 -9.31
C ASP A 198 -30.27 -1.42 -10.67
N ASN A 199 -31.04 -1.90 -11.65
CA ASN A 199 -31.07 -1.32 -12.99
C ASN A 199 -31.72 0.08 -13.03
N ALA A 200 -32.60 0.41 -12.09
CA ALA A 200 -33.19 1.75 -11.95
C ALA A 200 -32.29 2.71 -11.16
N ASP A 201 -31.40 2.19 -10.30
CA ASP A 201 -30.40 2.96 -9.56
C ASP A 201 -29.09 2.16 -9.38
N PRO A 202 -28.15 2.26 -10.35
CA PRO A 202 -26.90 1.48 -10.34
C PRO A 202 -25.95 1.78 -9.17
N SER A 203 -26.29 2.73 -8.30
CA SER A 203 -25.58 2.99 -7.04
C SER A 203 -26.01 2.07 -5.89
N LYS A 204 -27.12 1.35 -6.05
CA LYS A 204 -27.69 0.48 -5.00
C LYS A 204 -27.49 -1.01 -5.33
N PRO A 205 -26.95 -1.81 -4.39
CA PRO A 205 -26.87 -3.25 -4.55
C PRO A 205 -28.27 -3.88 -4.39
N THR A 206 -28.49 -4.97 -5.12
CA THR A 206 -29.63 -5.88 -4.93
C THR A 206 -29.26 -6.99 -3.94
N THR A 207 -30.14 -7.99 -3.76
CA THR A 207 -29.84 -9.20 -2.97
C THR A 207 -29.16 -10.31 -3.78
N GLU A 208 -29.03 -10.15 -5.10
CA GLU A 208 -28.43 -11.16 -5.97
C GLU A 208 -26.90 -11.07 -5.89
N THR A 209 -26.25 -12.19 -5.53
CA THR A 209 -24.80 -12.27 -5.35
C THR A 209 -24.23 -13.52 -6.00
N ILE A 210 -22.99 -13.44 -6.48
CA ILE A 210 -22.27 -14.54 -7.12
C ILE A 210 -21.20 -15.03 -6.15
N THR A 211 -21.53 -16.08 -5.42
CA THR A 211 -20.62 -16.70 -4.43
C THR A 211 -19.53 -17.51 -5.14
N GLY A 212 -18.26 -17.31 -4.76
CA GLY A 212 -17.13 -18.06 -5.30
C GLY A 212 -16.43 -17.38 -6.48
N ALA A 213 -16.91 -16.21 -6.91
CA ALA A 213 -16.16 -15.33 -7.80
C ALA A 213 -14.82 -14.94 -7.16
N LYS A 214 -13.78 -14.82 -7.99
CA LYS A 214 -12.41 -14.58 -7.55
C LYS A 214 -11.77 -13.47 -8.36
N LEU A 215 -11.04 -12.59 -7.70
CA LEU A 215 -10.19 -11.59 -8.35
C LEU A 215 -8.72 -11.98 -8.18
N SER A 216 -7.97 -12.01 -9.28
CA SER A 216 -6.53 -12.26 -9.27
C SER A 216 -5.75 -11.16 -9.98
N PHE A 217 -4.52 -10.96 -9.50
CA PHE A 217 -3.54 -10.04 -10.05
C PHE A 217 -2.26 -10.84 -10.29
N ASP A 218 -1.84 -10.91 -11.54
CA ASP A 218 -0.67 -11.66 -11.97
C ASP A 218 0.48 -10.70 -12.37
N ASN A 219 1.72 -11.16 -12.24
CA ASN A 219 2.93 -10.49 -12.69
C ASN A 219 3.07 -9.03 -12.21
N THR A 220 3.01 -8.81 -10.90
CA THR A 220 3.21 -7.50 -10.28
C THR A 220 4.51 -6.84 -10.77
N GLN A 221 4.37 -5.72 -11.47
CA GLN A 221 5.46 -4.83 -11.88
C GLN A 221 5.79 -3.86 -10.75
N TYR A 222 7.03 -3.36 -10.71
CA TYR A 222 7.49 -2.47 -9.65
C TYR A 222 8.44 -1.38 -10.16
N GLY A 223 8.09 -0.13 -9.87
CA GLY A 223 8.90 1.05 -10.10
C GLY A 223 9.08 1.85 -8.81
N GLN A 224 10.23 2.53 -8.67
CA GLN A 224 10.50 3.44 -7.56
C GLN A 224 11.03 4.76 -8.13
N THR A 225 10.48 5.89 -7.69
CA THR A 225 10.99 7.22 -8.07
C THR A 225 11.20 8.11 -6.85
N GLN A 226 12.22 8.98 -6.93
CA GLN A 226 12.43 10.05 -5.96
C GLN A 226 11.74 11.36 -6.38
N GLN A 227 11.22 11.44 -7.61
CA GLN A 227 10.46 12.58 -8.12
C GLN A 227 9.00 12.53 -7.62
N VAL A 228 8.82 12.46 -6.29
CA VAL A 228 7.52 12.20 -5.65
C VAL A 228 6.47 13.21 -6.10
N ALA A 229 6.76 14.52 -6.03
CA ALA A 229 5.82 15.56 -6.47
C ALA A 229 5.48 15.50 -7.97
N GLU A 230 6.41 15.04 -8.81
CA GLU A 230 6.12 14.88 -10.24
C GLU A 230 5.17 13.73 -10.50
N LEU A 231 5.30 12.63 -9.73
CA LEU A 231 4.38 11.50 -9.80
C LEU A 231 3.02 11.84 -9.20
N THR A 232 2.97 12.36 -7.97
CA THR A 232 1.71 12.51 -7.22
C THR A 232 0.94 13.77 -7.61
N LYS A 233 1.63 14.82 -8.08
CA LYS A 233 1.09 16.17 -8.29
C LYS A 233 0.51 16.82 -7.03
N ASP A 234 0.85 16.28 -5.87
CA ASP A 234 0.30 16.70 -4.59
C ASP A 234 1.20 17.76 -3.93
N THR A 235 0.56 18.83 -3.44
CA THR A 235 1.25 19.97 -2.81
C THR A 235 2.06 19.55 -1.57
N GLN A 236 1.66 18.50 -0.86
CA GLN A 236 2.39 18.00 0.31
C GLN A 236 3.74 17.36 -0.04
N ASP A 237 4.00 17.09 -1.32
CA ASP A 237 5.27 16.53 -1.79
C ASP A 237 6.20 17.58 -2.40
N ALA A 238 5.75 18.83 -2.54
CA ALA A 238 6.46 19.87 -3.28
C ALA A 238 7.87 20.17 -2.74
N THR A 239 8.12 19.97 -1.44
CA THR A 239 9.42 20.22 -0.81
C THR A 239 10.32 18.99 -0.75
N TYR A 240 9.82 17.80 -1.09
CA TYR A 240 10.51 16.53 -0.85
C TYR A 240 11.93 16.50 -1.43
N THR A 241 12.11 16.95 -2.67
CA THR A 241 13.42 16.98 -3.33
C THR A 241 14.42 17.89 -2.59
N THR A 242 13.96 19.06 -2.13
CA THR A 242 14.79 20.00 -1.37
C THR A 242 15.09 19.48 0.02
N ASP A 243 14.09 18.90 0.71
CA ASP A 243 14.25 18.35 2.05
C ASP A 243 15.20 17.15 2.04
N LEU A 244 15.10 16.28 1.03
CA LEU A 244 15.98 15.13 0.84
C LEU A 244 17.43 15.56 0.60
N ALA A 245 17.66 16.62 -0.18
CA ALA A 245 19.00 17.16 -0.44
C ALA A 245 19.67 17.74 0.81
N ALA A 246 18.90 18.11 1.83
CA ALA A 246 19.41 18.61 3.11
C ALA A 246 19.81 17.49 4.08
N VAL A 247 19.41 16.24 3.85
CA VAL A 247 19.73 15.11 4.73
C VAL A 247 21.21 14.74 4.62
N THR A 248 21.94 14.78 5.73
CA THR A 248 23.37 14.45 5.80
C THR A 248 23.65 13.42 6.91
N PRO A 249 24.27 12.27 6.60
CA PRO A 249 24.67 11.82 5.27
C PRO A 249 23.44 11.54 4.38
N ALA A 250 23.62 11.67 3.07
CA ALA A 250 22.55 11.37 2.11
C ALA A 250 22.06 9.92 2.31
N PRO A 251 20.73 9.70 2.37
CA PRO A 251 20.20 8.37 2.60
C PRO A 251 20.44 7.48 1.37
N LYS A 252 20.68 6.20 1.63
CA LYS A 252 20.86 5.21 0.58
C LYS A 252 19.49 4.75 0.09
N VAL A 253 19.17 5.01 -1.18
CA VAL A 253 17.95 4.51 -1.80
C VAL A 253 18.05 2.99 -1.97
N ALA A 254 17.10 2.26 -1.39
CA ALA A 254 16.90 0.83 -1.63
C ALA A 254 15.46 0.56 -2.09
N LYS A 255 15.34 -0.36 -3.03
CA LYS A 255 14.06 -0.86 -3.55
C LYS A 255 13.40 -1.80 -2.56
N VAL A 256 12.07 -1.86 -2.59
CA VAL A 256 11.29 -2.87 -1.84
C VAL A 256 11.66 -4.26 -2.36
N SER A 257 12.10 -5.15 -1.47
CA SER A 257 12.57 -6.49 -1.85
C SER A 257 11.51 -7.58 -1.72
N SER A 258 10.47 -7.37 -0.92
CA SER A 258 9.39 -8.35 -0.71
C SER A 258 8.14 -7.91 -1.47
N ILE A 259 7.94 -8.46 -2.66
CA ILE A 259 6.80 -8.17 -3.53
C ILE A 259 6.14 -9.48 -3.93
N THR A 260 4.85 -9.59 -3.69
CA THR A 260 4.06 -10.75 -4.10
C THR A 260 3.83 -10.68 -5.62
N ASN A 261 4.46 -11.60 -6.36
CA ASN A 261 4.38 -11.59 -7.82
C ASN A 261 2.97 -11.88 -8.34
N ASN A 262 2.25 -12.82 -7.73
CA ASN A 262 0.88 -13.17 -8.07
C ASN A 262 0.06 -13.31 -6.81
N PHE A 263 -1.13 -12.73 -6.78
CA PHE A 263 -2.03 -12.86 -5.64
C PHE A 263 -3.48 -12.89 -6.07
N SER A 264 -4.35 -13.35 -5.17
CA SER A 264 -5.77 -13.41 -5.46
C SER A 264 -6.61 -13.43 -4.20
N THR A 265 -7.81 -12.88 -4.29
CA THR A 265 -8.81 -12.90 -3.23
C THR A 265 -10.13 -13.45 -3.78
N PRO A 266 -10.81 -14.37 -3.07
CA PRO A 266 -12.24 -14.57 -3.28
C PRO A 266 -12.98 -13.24 -3.07
N LEU A 267 -14.06 -13.02 -3.83
CA LEU A 267 -14.98 -11.90 -3.62
C LEU A 267 -16.03 -12.34 -2.61
N ALA A 268 -15.87 -11.91 -1.36
CA ALA A 268 -16.68 -12.34 -0.24
C ALA A 268 -16.72 -11.27 0.86
N ALA A 269 -17.80 -11.27 1.62
CA ALA A 269 -17.92 -10.40 2.78
C ALA A 269 -16.83 -10.70 3.81
N GLY A 270 -16.09 -9.67 4.22
CA GLY A 270 -15.03 -9.82 5.22
C GLY A 270 -13.85 -10.69 4.75
N GLY A 271 -13.42 -10.53 3.50
CA GLY A 271 -12.28 -11.24 2.94
C GLY A 271 -11.00 -11.11 3.78
N THR A 272 -10.09 -12.06 3.60
CA THR A 272 -8.79 -12.07 4.29
C THR A 272 -7.80 -11.12 3.60
N ASP A 273 -6.99 -10.43 4.40
CA ASP A 273 -5.93 -9.56 3.88
C ASP A 273 -4.86 -10.38 3.14
N VAL A 274 -4.62 -10.00 1.89
CA VAL A 274 -3.58 -10.57 1.03
C VAL A 274 -2.45 -9.57 0.93
N THR A 275 -1.23 -10.02 1.24
CA THR A 275 -0.04 -9.15 1.21
C THR A 275 0.41 -8.92 -0.23
N VAL A 276 0.53 -7.65 -0.62
CA VAL A 276 1.00 -7.23 -1.95
C VAL A 276 2.49 -6.93 -1.92
N ALA A 277 2.94 -6.18 -0.91
CA ALA A 277 4.34 -5.85 -0.72
C ALA A 277 4.67 -5.54 0.74
N GLU A 278 5.92 -5.77 1.12
CA GLU A 278 6.48 -5.42 2.43
C GLU A 278 7.85 -4.74 2.23
N ALA A 279 7.98 -3.51 2.75
CA ALA A 279 9.28 -2.85 2.84
C ALA A 279 9.97 -3.21 4.15
N LYS A 280 11.26 -3.55 4.04
CA LYS A 280 12.13 -3.63 5.22
C LYS A 280 12.64 -2.25 5.61
N ASP A 281 13.28 -2.19 6.76
CA ASP A 281 13.93 -0.97 7.25
C ASP A 281 14.95 -0.45 6.22
N GLY A 282 14.83 0.81 5.84
CA GLY A 282 15.65 1.45 4.82
C GLY A 282 15.26 1.12 3.37
N GLU A 283 14.21 0.34 3.12
CA GLU A 283 13.67 0.12 1.78
C GLU A 283 12.52 1.07 1.47
N GLY A 284 12.28 1.30 0.19
CA GLY A 284 11.06 1.97 -0.26
C GLY A 284 11.08 3.49 -0.14
N GLN A 285 12.24 4.14 0.06
CA GLN A 285 12.31 5.61 0.04
C GLN A 285 11.71 6.19 -1.26
N GLY A 286 10.93 7.27 -1.15
CA GLY A 286 10.30 7.96 -2.28
C GLY A 286 8.92 7.38 -2.60
N ALA A 287 8.54 7.36 -3.87
CA ALA A 287 7.28 6.77 -4.32
C ALA A 287 7.50 5.38 -4.91
N ASN A 288 6.77 4.40 -4.38
CA ASN A 288 6.79 2.99 -4.76
C ASN A 288 5.51 2.66 -5.51
N VAL A 289 5.64 2.26 -6.77
CA VAL A 289 4.52 1.97 -7.66
C VAL A 289 4.49 0.47 -7.92
N PHE A 290 3.36 -0.14 -7.61
CA PHE A 290 3.05 -1.54 -7.91
C PHE A 290 2.02 -1.56 -9.03
N GLY A 291 2.34 -2.21 -10.14
CA GLY A 291 1.54 -2.14 -11.36
C GLY A 291 1.13 -3.51 -11.89
N TRP A 292 -0.07 -3.59 -12.44
CA TRP A 292 -0.58 -4.76 -13.18
C TRP A 292 -1.12 -4.31 -14.52
N THR A 293 -0.65 -4.93 -15.62
CA THR A 293 -1.31 -4.70 -16.91
C THR A 293 -2.77 -5.16 -16.79
N PRO A 294 -3.74 -4.44 -17.39
CA PRO A 294 -5.16 -4.81 -17.26
C PRO A 294 -5.48 -6.26 -17.67
N GLU A 295 -4.71 -6.82 -18.61
CA GLU A 295 -4.83 -8.23 -19.03
C GLU A 295 -4.38 -9.24 -17.95
N ASN A 296 -3.56 -8.83 -16.99
CA ASN A 296 -3.10 -9.65 -15.86
C ASN A 296 -4.02 -9.55 -14.64
N ILE A 297 -5.06 -8.72 -14.70
CA ILE A 297 -6.09 -8.62 -13.65
C ILE A 297 -7.31 -9.38 -14.14
N LYS A 298 -7.71 -10.44 -13.42
CA LYS A 298 -8.77 -11.35 -13.86
C LYS A 298 -9.86 -11.48 -12.82
N LEU A 299 -11.10 -11.33 -13.26
CA LEU A 299 -12.28 -11.80 -12.58
C LEU A 299 -12.61 -13.20 -13.10
N THR A 300 -12.50 -14.20 -12.25
CA THR A 300 -12.88 -15.58 -12.55
C THR A 300 -14.23 -15.87 -11.91
N MET A 301 -15.19 -16.25 -12.74
CA MET A 301 -16.53 -16.65 -12.31
C MET A 301 -16.54 -18.13 -11.89
N PRO A 302 -17.38 -18.53 -10.93
CA PRO A 302 -17.52 -19.94 -10.57
C PRO A 302 -18.40 -20.66 -11.60
N ALA A 303 -18.08 -21.92 -11.88
CA ALA A 303 -18.88 -22.74 -12.80
C ALA A 303 -20.30 -22.95 -12.26
N GLY A 304 -21.30 -22.87 -13.13
CA GLY A 304 -22.71 -22.99 -12.78
C GLY A 304 -23.28 -21.76 -12.07
N ALA A 305 -22.58 -20.63 -12.05
CA ALA A 305 -23.16 -19.37 -11.58
C ALA A 305 -24.36 -18.96 -12.44
N GLU A 306 -25.45 -18.62 -11.79
CA GLU A 306 -26.61 -18.01 -12.44
C GLU A 306 -26.42 -16.49 -12.44
N VAL A 307 -26.64 -15.87 -13.60
CA VAL A 307 -26.56 -14.42 -13.78
C VAL A 307 -27.82 -13.90 -14.46
N THR A 308 -28.24 -12.70 -14.08
CA THR A 308 -29.31 -11.95 -14.73
C THR A 308 -28.73 -10.79 -15.54
N ASN A 309 -29.58 -10.10 -16.30
CA ASN A 309 -29.18 -8.88 -17.01
C ASN A 309 -29.03 -7.72 -16.02
N ALA A 310 -27.83 -7.61 -15.44
CA ALA A 310 -27.47 -6.58 -14.46
C ALA A 310 -25.99 -6.22 -14.56
N ILE A 311 -25.61 -5.11 -13.91
CA ILE A 311 -24.21 -4.78 -13.62
C ILE A 311 -23.84 -5.42 -12.29
N TYR A 312 -22.69 -6.08 -12.21
CA TYR A 312 -22.20 -6.66 -10.95
C TYR A 312 -20.98 -5.89 -10.45
N LYS A 313 -20.95 -5.56 -9.16
CA LYS A 313 -19.83 -4.87 -8.52
C LYS A 313 -19.38 -5.59 -7.25
N ALA A 314 -18.10 -5.45 -6.94
CA ALA A 314 -17.50 -5.82 -5.67
C ALA A 314 -16.49 -4.75 -5.27
N ASN A 315 -16.30 -4.55 -3.97
CA ASN A 315 -15.39 -3.57 -3.41
C ASN A 315 -14.16 -4.25 -2.81
N LEU A 316 -13.01 -3.58 -2.96
CA LEU A 316 -11.77 -3.95 -2.29
C LEU A 316 -11.37 -2.85 -1.32
N THR A 317 -10.75 -3.26 -0.22
CA THR A 317 -10.04 -2.35 0.68
C THR A 317 -8.56 -2.63 0.57
N TRP A 318 -7.80 -1.60 0.23
CA TRP A 318 -6.35 -1.61 0.31
C TRP A 318 -5.93 -0.99 1.63
N THR A 319 -4.94 -1.59 2.28
CA THR A 319 -4.46 -1.16 3.59
C THR A 319 -2.95 -1.02 3.56
N LEU A 320 -2.47 0.18 3.89
CA LEU A 320 -1.09 0.41 4.26
C LEU A 320 -0.97 0.45 5.78
N SER A 321 -0.08 -0.37 6.31
CA SER A 321 0.22 -0.48 7.74
C SER A 321 1.70 -0.28 8.01
N SER A 322 2.05 0.36 9.13
CA SER A 322 3.39 0.26 9.70
C SER A 322 3.49 -1.05 10.49
N THR A 323 4.67 -1.67 10.51
CA THR A 323 4.91 -2.94 11.23
C THR A 323 5.77 -2.77 12.48
N VAL A 324 5.95 -1.53 12.92
CA VAL A 324 6.75 -1.20 14.11
C VAL A 324 5.82 -1.11 15.30
N ALA A 325 5.82 -2.10 16.18
CA ALA A 325 5.11 -2.04 17.46
C ALA A 325 5.75 -1.01 18.41
#